data_AF-A0A3D0PZ45-F1
#
_entry.id   AF-A0A3D0PZ45-F1
#
_cell.length_a   1.000
_cell.length_b   1.000
_cell.length_c   1.000
_cell.angle_alpha   90.00
_cell.angle_beta   90.00
_cell.angle_gamma   90.00
#
_symmetry.space_group_name_H-M   'P 1'
#
loop_
_entity.id
_entity.type
_entity.pdbx_description
1 polymer ?
#
loop_
_entity_poly.entity_id
_entity_poly.type
_entity_poly.pdbx_seq_one_letter_code
_entity_poly.pdbx_strand_id
1 'polypeptide(L)'
;MPRVAFTAKTRKYLGSLDAVESVTQYRICYSKEFRDDCMRRYAEGGSPAAIFREAGLDPKIIGYKRVERCIARWKAEKAEEAAKAAEAEQQQDN
;
A
#
# COMPACT_ATOMS: atom_id res chain seq x y z
N MET A 1 18.49 -7.69 -1.55
CA MET A 1 18.22 -7.71 -2.99
C MET A 1 18.44 -6.32 -3.57
N PRO A 2 19.18 -6.18 -4.69
CA PRO A 2 19.40 -4.90 -5.35
C PRO A 2 18.06 -4.27 -5.78
N ARG A 3 17.95 -2.94 -5.69
CA ARG A 3 16.75 -2.21 -6.10
C ARG A 3 16.64 -2.21 -7.62
N VAL A 4 15.63 -2.90 -8.15
CA VAL A 4 15.31 -2.88 -9.60
C VAL A 4 14.61 -1.57 -9.95
N ALA A 5 15.15 -0.87 -10.95
CA ALA A 5 14.57 0.35 -11.50
C ALA A 5 13.36 0.03 -12.39
N PHE A 6 12.31 0.85 -12.28
CA PHE A 6 11.19 0.81 -13.21
C PHE A 6 11.58 1.43 -14.56
N THR A 7 11.19 0.77 -15.64
CA THR A 7 11.34 1.33 -16.99
C THR A 7 10.45 2.56 -17.18
N ALA A 8 10.79 3.43 -18.13
CA ALA A 8 9.98 4.61 -18.44
C ALA A 8 8.53 4.24 -18.83
N LYS A 9 8.36 3.15 -19.60
CA LYS A 9 7.04 2.62 -19.99
C LYS A 9 6.24 2.18 -18.77
N THR A 10 6.86 1.42 -17.86
CA THR A 10 6.22 0.97 -16.62
C THR A 10 5.81 2.14 -15.75
N ARG A 11 6.67 3.16 -15.58
CA ARG A 11 6.32 4.35 -14.79
C ARG A 11 5.15 5.13 -15.38
N LYS A 12 5.10 5.29 -16.70
CA LYS A 12 3.99 5.97 -17.37
C LYS A 12 2.67 5.23 -17.17
N TYR A 13 2.68 3.90 -17.27
CA TYR A 13 1.50 3.07 -17.00
C TYR A 13 1.06 3.15 -15.54
N LEU A 14 1.99 2.99 -14.60
CA LEU A 14 1.66 3.04 -13.18
C LEU A 14 1.16 4.42 -12.74
N GLY A 15 1.71 5.49 -13.32
CA GLY A 15 1.29 6.86 -13.03
C GLY A 15 -0.04 7.29 -13.65
N SER A 16 -0.67 6.46 -14.49
CA SER A 16 -2.02 6.72 -15.02
C SER A 16 -3.12 6.02 -14.21
N LEU A 17 -2.78 5.36 -13.10
CA LEU A 17 -3.73 4.63 -12.26
C LEU A 17 -4.13 5.50 -11.06
N ASP A 18 -5.41 5.56 -10.74
CA ASP A 18 -5.93 6.31 -9.57
C ASP A 18 -5.40 5.77 -8.23
N ALA A 19 -5.00 4.50 -8.22
CA ALA A 19 -4.38 3.86 -7.05
C ALA A 19 -2.97 4.41 -6.73
N VAL A 20 -2.39 5.22 -7.62
CA VAL A 20 -1.00 5.67 -7.55
C VAL A 20 -0.94 7.19 -7.53
N GLU A 21 -0.40 7.74 -6.45
CA GLU A 21 -0.20 9.17 -6.30
C GLU A 21 1.03 9.66 -7.08
N SER A 22 2.14 8.91 -7.02
CA SER A 22 3.34 9.22 -7.79
C SER A 22 4.27 8.02 -7.95
N VAL A 23 5.04 8.00 -9.04
CA VAL A 23 6.01 6.94 -9.34
C VAL A 23 7.38 7.53 -9.63
N THR A 24 8.37 7.08 -8.87
CA THR A 24 9.79 7.37 -9.11
C THR A 24 10.47 6.19 -9.81
N GLN A 25 11.77 6.28 -10.07
CA GLN A 25 12.53 5.17 -10.63
C GLN A 25 12.51 3.90 -9.76
N TYR A 26 12.33 4.02 -8.44
CA TYR A 26 12.45 2.86 -7.52
C TYR A 26 11.27 2.70 -6.56
N ARG A 27 10.46 3.75 -6.36
CA ARG A 27 9.37 3.79 -5.39
C ARG A 27 8.06 4.14 -6.07
N ILE A 28 6.99 3.53 -5.56
CA ILE A 28 5.60 3.83 -5.89
C ILE A 28 4.98 4.42 -4.62
N CYS A 29 4.39 5.60 -4.75
CA CYS A 29 3.55 6.21 -3.73
C CYS A 29 2.10 5.87 -4.08
N TYR A 30 1.44 5.16 -3.17
CA TYR A 30 0.04 4.78 -3.34
C TYR A 30 -0.84 5.89 -2.78
N SER A 31 -1.99 6.11 -3.42
CA SER A 31 -2.98 7.04 -2.89
C SER A 31 -3.50 6.55 -1.55
N LYS A 32 -3.88 7.49 -0.68
CA LYS A 32 -4.47 7.18 0.63
C LYS A 32 -5.74 6.35 0.47
N GLU A 33 -6.59 6.73 -0.49
CA GLU A 33 -7.85 6.04 -0.79
C GLU A 33 -7.62 4.57 -1.15
N PHE A 34 -6.65 4.27 -2.02
CA PHE A 34 -6.33 2.90 -2.39
C PHE A 34 -5.78 2.10 -1.20
N ARG A 35 -4.91 2.71 -0.38
CA ARG A 35 -4.40 2.08 0.84
C ARG A 35 -5.55 1.69 1.77
N ASP A 36 -6.49 2.60 2.00
CA ASP A 36 -7.61 2.39 2.91
C ASP A 36 -8.57 1.31 2.37
N ASP A 37 -8.93 1.36 1.07
CA ASP A 37 -9.76 0.32 0.46
C ASP A 37 -9.06 -1.04 0.47
N CYS A 38 -7.74 -1.07 0.20
CA CYS A 38 -6.96 -2.29 0.23
C CYS A 38 -6.92 -2.92 1.62
N MET A 39 -6.67 -2.12 2.67
CA MET A 39 -6.65 -2.63 4.05
C MET A 39 -8.04 -3.05 4.52
N ARG A 40 -9.11 -2.38 4.09
CA ARG A 40 -10.50 -2.78 4.38
C ARG A 40 -10.82 -4.15 3.77
N ARG A 41 -10.60 -4.31 2.46
CA ARG A 41 -10.84 -5.60 1.77
C ARG A 41 -9.92 -6.71 2.30
N TYR A 42 -8.68 -6.37 2.68
CA TYR A 42 -7.77 -7.33 3.30
C TYR A 42 -8.29 -7.83 4.65
N ALA A 43 -8.88 -6.94 5.47
CA ALA A 43 -9.53 -7.32 6.73
C ALA A 43 -10.77 -8.21 6.51
N GLU A 44 -11.47 -8.05 5.39
CA GLU A 44 -12.58 -8.91 4.95
C GLU A 44 -12.11 -10.29 4.43
N GLY A 45 -10.80 -10.56 4.41
CA GLY A 45 -10.21 -11.82 3.92
C GLY A 45 -9.80 -11.79 2.44
N GLY A 46 -9.85 -10.62 1.80
CA GLY A 46 -9.42 -10.43 0.43
C GLY A 46 -7.92 -10.67 0.23
N SER A 47 -7.56 -11.32 -0.88
CA SER A 47 -6.15 -11.52 -1.24
C SER A 47 -5.51 -10.20 -1.70
N PRO A 48 -4.37 -9.77 -1.12
CA PRO A 48 -3.68 -8.56 -1.58
C PRO A 48 -3.34 -8.58 -3.07
N ALA A 49 -2.95 -9.74 -3.59
CA ALA A 49 -2.64 -9.89 -5.01
C ALA A 49 -3.85 -9.64 -5.92
N ALA A 50 -5.06 -10.00 -5.46
CA ALA A 50 -6.30 -9.76 -6.21
C ALA A 50 -6.67 -8.28 -6.20
N ILE A 51 -6.64 -7.64 -5.02
CA ILE A 51 -6.96 -6.21 -4.88
C ILE A 51 -6.01 -5.34 -5.72
N PHE A 52 -4.70 -5.64 -5.66
CA PHE A 52 -3.72 -4.93 -6.48
C PHE A 52 -3.93 -5.17 -7.97
N ARG A 53 -4.31 -6.39 -8.39
CA ARG A 53 -4.62 -6.68 -9.79
C ARG A 53 -5.84 -5.90 -10.28
N GLU A 54 -6.90 -5.82 -9.49
CA GLU A 54 -8.12 -5.05 -9.81
C GLU A 54 -7.80 -3.56 -10.00
N ALA A 55 -6.86 -3.02 -9.22
CA ALA A 55 -6.40 -1.64 -9.34
C ALA A 55 -5.37 -1.41 -10.46
N GLY A 56 -5.10 -2.40 -11.32
CA GLY A 56 -4.09 -2.30 -12.39
C GLY A 56 -2.63 -2.44 -11.93
N LEU A 57 -2.41 -2.71 -10.64
CA LEU A 57 -1.11 -2.92 -10.03
C LEU A 57 -0.73 -4.40 -9.98
N ASP A 58 -0.79 -5.09 -11.13
CA ASP A 58 -0.57 -6.54 -11.18
C ASP A 58 0.78 -6.91 -10.50
N PRO A 59 0.79 -7.85 -9.54
CA PRO A 59 2.00 -8.35 -8.90
C PRO A 59 3.09 -8.83 -9.87
N LYS A 60 2.74 -9.18 -11.12
CA LYS A 60 3.71 -9.50 -12.19
C LYS A 60 4.47 -8.26 -12.69
N ILE A 61 3.87 -7.08 -12.63
CA ILE A 61 4.48 -5.81 -13.07
C ILE A 61 5.27 -5.17 -11.93
N ILE A 62 4.66 -5.06 -10.74
CA ILE A 62 5.29 -4.38 -9.59
C ILE A 62 6.17 -5.34 -8.77
N GLY A 63 5.91 -6.64 -8.84
CA GLY A 63 6.58 -7.70 -8.08
C GLY A 63 5.81 -8.12 -6.82
N TYR A 64 5.61 -9.42 -6.66
CA TYR A 64 4.93 -10.02 -5.49
C TYR A 64 5.52 -9.59 -4.15
N LYS A 65 6.86 -9.56 -4.04
CA LYS A 65 7.55 -9.08 -2.82
C LYS A 65 7.33 -7.60 -2.52
N ARG A 66 6.89 -6.78 -3.48
CA ARG A 66 6.48 -5.40 -3.18
C ARG A 66 5.10 -5.40 -2.53
N VAL A 67 4.16 -6.18 -3.06
CA VAL A 67 2.80 -6.29 -2.51
C VAL A 67 2.85 -6.78 -1.07
N GLU A 68 3.53 -7.90 -0.80
CA GLU A 68 3.69 -8.44 0.56
C GLU A 68 4.24 -7.41 1.55
N ARG A 69 5.31 -6.69 1.17
CA ARG A 69 5.93 -5.68 2.03
C ARG A 69 5.04 -4.46 2.25
N CYS A 70 4.24 -4.06 1.25
CA CYS A 70 3.30 -2.94 1.41
C CYS A 70 2.24 -3.29 2.45
N ILE A 71 1.63 -4.47 2.36
CA ILE A 71 0.64 -4.95 3.32
C ILE A 71 1.23 -5.06 4.72
N ALA A 72 2.42 -5.68 4.86
CA ALA A 72 3.08 -5.81 6.15
C ALA A 72 3.34 -4.44 6.81
N ARG A 73 3.80 -3.46 6.01
CA ARG A 73 4.01 -2.09 6.49
C ARG A 73 2.70 -1.42 6.90
N TRP A 74 1.67 -1.47 6.06
CA TRP A 74 0.38 -0.84 6.36
C TRP A 74 -0.33 -1.45 7.56
N LYS A 75 -0.16 -2.76 7.76
CA LYS A 75 -0.62 -3.45 8.96
C LYS A 75 0.10 -2.95 10.20
N ALA A 76 1.42 -2.76 10.14
CA ALA A 76 2.20 -2.21 11.24
C ALA A 76 1.80 -0.76 11.55
N GLU A 77 1.63 0.07 10.52
CA GLU A 77 1.17 1.47 10.66
C GLU A 77 -0.23 1.55 11.30
N LYS A 78 -1.19 0.71 10.85
CA LYS A 78 -2.53 0.59 11.47
C LYS A 78 -2.46 0.16 12.94
N ALA A 79 -1.56 -0.77 13.28
CA ALA A 79 -1.40 -1.23 14.65
C ALA A 79 -0.77 -0.15 15.54
N GLU A 80 0.19 0.61 15.03
CA GLU A 80 0.79 1.76 15.72
C GLU A 80 -0.22 2.88 15.93
N GLU A 81 -1.04 3.18 14.92
CA GLU A 81 -2.12 4.19 15.00
C GLU A 81 -3.18 3.80 16.04
N ALA A 82 -3.57 2.52 16.08
CA ALA A 82 -4.48 2.00 17.09
C ALA A 82 -3.89 2.09 18.52
N ALA A 83 -2.59 1.82 18.69
CA ALA A 83 -1.91 1.96 19.97
C ALA A 83 -1.91 3.42 20.46
N LYS A 84 -1.60 4.38 19.57
CA LYS A 84 -1.61 5.81 19.91
C LYS A 84 -3.01 6.33 20.24
N ALA A 85 -4.04 5.83 19.55
CA ALA A 85 -5.43 6.20 19.86
C ALA A 85 -5.83 5.77 21.28
N ALA A 86 -5.43 4.57 21.71
CA ALA A 86 -5.71 4.06 23.06
C ALA A 86 -4.96 4.85 24.16
N GLU A 87 -3.74 5.32 23.90
CA GLU A 87 -2.98 6.17 24.82
C GLU A 87 -3.57 7.59 24.94
N ALA A 88 -4.12 8.14 23.84
CA ALA A 88 -4.74 9.46 23.84
C ALA A 88 -6.04 9.54 24.66
N GLU A 89 -6.83 8.45 24.71
CA GLU A 89 -8.03 8.38 25.55
C GLU A 89 -7.72 8.34 27.05
N GLN A 90 -6.59 7.75 27.45
CA GLN A 90 -6.19 7.66 28.87
C GLN A 90 -5.71 8.99 29.46
N GLN A 91 -5.31 9.94 28.61
CA GLN A 91 -4.79 11.24 29.05
C GLN A 91 -5.89 12.30 29.25
N GLN A 92 -7.13 12.03 28.83
CA GLN A 92 -8.26 12.98 28.96
C GLN A 92 -9.05 12.84 30.27
N ASP A 93 -8.79 11.80 31.07
CA ASP A 93 -9.49 11.50 32.33
C ASP A 93 -8.62 11.79 33.59
N ASN A 94 -7.59 12.64 33.47
CA ASN A 94 -6.74 13.10 34.58
C ASN A 94 -6.66 14.62 34.68
#